data_AF-A0A1G1GXR8-F1
#
_entry.id   AF-A0A1G1GXR8-F1
#
_cell.length_a   1.000
_cell.length_b   1.000
_cell.length_c   1.000
_cell.angle_alpha   90.00
_cell.angle_beta   90.00
_cell.angle_gamma   90.00
#
_symmetry.space_group_name_H-M   'P 1'
#
loop_
_entity.id
_entity.type
_entity.pdbx_description
1 polymer ?
#
loop_
_entity_poly.entity_id
_entity_poly.type
_entity_poly.pdbx_seq_one_letter_code
_entity_poly.pdbx_strand_id
1 'polypeptide(L)'
;MNITIVYIAFFVLLIFIMIFAGKFVKKLPSNVIKIISWTSTGIGAIGLLLWFLKGDEIYKYIALGSIILYFLFYNYDSKKG
;
A
#
# COMPACT_ATOMS: atom_id res chain seq x y z
N MET A 1 -27.42 2.48 -2.30
CA MET A 1 -26.40 1.82 -1.47
C MET A 1 -25.48 2.92 -0.95
N ASN A 2 -25.42 3.16 0.36
CA ASN A 2 -24.64 4.28 0.90
C ASN A 2 -23.16 4.07 0.58
N ILE A 3 -22.62 4.95 -0.25
CA ILE A 3 -21.21 4.99 -0.70
C ILE A 3 -20.23 4.84 0.48
N THR A 4 -20.59 5.38 1.65
CA THR A 4 -19.84 5.26 2.90
C THR A 4 -19.65 3.81 3.38
N ILE A 5 -20.65 2.94 3.23
CA ILE A 5 -20.58 1.54 3.66
C ILE A 5 -19.62 0.76 2.74
N VAL A 6 -19.61 1.08 1.46
CA VAL A 6 -18.69 0.48 0.48
C VAL A 6 -17.25 0.83 0.82
N TYR A 7 -16.97 2.10 1.16
CA TYR A 7 -15.63 2.52 1.58
C TYR A 7 -15.19 1.88 2.89
N ILE A 8 -16.09 1.76 3.88
CA ILE A 8 -15.77 1.10 5.16
C ILE A 8 -15.48 -0.38 4.93
N ALA A 9 -16.29 -1.08 4.15
CA ALA A 9 -16.05 -2.48 3.81
C ALA A 9 -14.72 -2.67 3.07
N PHE A 10 -14.40 -1.76 2.13
CA PHE A 10 -13.13 -1.76 1.40
C PHE A 10 -11.93 -1.51 2.32
N PHE A 11 -12.06 -0.59 3.28
CA PHE A 11 -11.02 -0.28 4.26
C PHE A 11 -10.76 -1.46 5.21
N VAL A 12 -11.83 -2.10 5.71
CA VAL A 12 -11.73 -3.30 6.54
C VAL A 12 -11.10 -4.46 5.76
N LEU A 13 -11.45 -4.62 4.47
CA LEU A 13 -10.83 -5.60 3.59
C LEU A 13 -9.32 -5.35 3.43
N LEU A 14 -8.90 -4.10 3.24
CA LEU A 14 -7.48 -3.71 3.16
C LEU A 14 -6.73 -4.04 4.45
N ILE A 15 -7.32 -3.80 5.62
CA ILE A 15 -6.72 -4.16 6.92
C ILE A 15 -6.55 -5.67 7.02
N PHE A 16 -7.56 -6.45 6.65
CA PHE A 16 -7.48 -7.91 6.65
C PHE A 16 -6.39 -8.42 5.72
N ILE A 17 -6.28 -7.83 4.52
CA ILE A 17 -5.22 -8.14 3.56
C ILE A 17 -3.85 -7.79 4.16
N MET A 18 -3.68 -6.65 4.82
CA MET A 18 -2.42 -6.28 5.47
C MET A 18 -2.01 -7.24 6.59
N ILE A 19 -2.96 -7.67 7.44
CA ILE A 19 -2.69 -8.61 8.54
C ILE A 19 -2.28 -9.98 8.01
N PHE A 20 -3.00 -10.49 7.00
CA PHE A 20 -2.67 -11.76 6.37
C PHE A 20 -1.36 -11.67 5.59
N ALA A 21 -1.22 -10.62 4.77
CA ALA A 21 0.00 -10.35 4.03
C ALA A 21 1.20 -10.27 4.97
N GLY A 22 1.09 -9.64 6.14
CA GLY A 22 2.17 -9.59 7.14
C GLY A 22 2.71 -10.98 7.53
N LYS A 23 1.87 -12.02 7.59
CA LYS A 23 2.34 -13.40 7.82
C LYS A 23 3.07 -14.00 6.61
N PHE A 24 2.67 -13.63 5.39
CA PHE A 24 3.33 -14.04 4.15
C PHE A 24 4.63 -13.27 3.89
N VAL A 25 4.66 -11.97 4.18
CA VAL A 25 5.83 -11.09 4.00
C VAL A 25 7.00 -11.54 4.87
N LYS A 26 6.74 -12.07 6.08
CA LYS A 26 7.79 -12.72 6.92
C LYS A 26 8.57 -13.80 6.19
N LYS A 27 7.90 -14.56 5.33
CA LYS A 27 8.44 -15.71 4.61
C LYS A 27 9.11 -15.32 3.29
N LEU A 28 8.96 -14.06 2.85
CA LEU A 28 9.57 -13.60 1.60
C LEU A 28 11.08 -13.34 1.76
N PRO A 29 11.87 -13.55 0.69
CA PRO A 29 13.27 -13.14 0.66
C PRO A 29 13.40 -11.61 0.76
N SER A 30 14.46 -11.13 1.42
CA SER A 30 14.76 -9.68 1.55
C SER A 30 14.76 -8.95 0.19
N ASN A 31 15.30 -9.59 -0.85
CA ASN A 31 15.34 -9.01 -2.21
C ASN A 31 13.93 -8.73 -2.75
N VAL A 32 12.95 -9.61 -2.49
CA VAL A 32 11.57 -9.43 -2.94
C VAL A 32 10.89 -8.31 -2.16
N ILE A 33 11.13 -8.23 -0.85
CA ILE A 33 10.62 -7.15 0.02
C ILE A 33 11.15 -5.79 -0.46
N LYS A 34 12.44 -5.70 -0.80
CA LYS A 34 13.05 -4.48 -1.33
C LYS A 34 12.46 -4.06 -2.68
N ILE A 35 12.29 -5.00 -3.60
CA ILE A 35 11.68 -4.72 -4.92
C ILE A 35 10.24 -4.21 -4.74
N ILE A 36 9.44 -4.86 -3.89
CA ILE A 36 8.05 -4.46 -3.65
C ILE A 36 7.99 -3.10 -2.95
N SER A 37 8.85 -2.85 -1.96
CA SER A 37 8.94 -1.56 -1.29
C SER A 37 9.29 -0.45 -2.28
N TRP A 38 10.31 -0.64 -3.10
CA TRP A 38 10.78 0.36 -4.07
C TRP A 38 9.76 0.62 -5.18
N THR A 39 9.11 -0.43 -5.70
CA THR A 39 8.02 -0.29 -6.67
C THR A 39 6.80 0.38 -6.05
N SER A 40 6.46 0.10 -4.79
CA SER A 40 5.38 0.78 -4.07
C SER A 40 5.66 2.28 -3.92
N THR A 41 6.91 2.66 -3.62
CA THR A 41 7.32 4.07 -3.59
C THR A 41 7.15 4.73 -4.95
N GLY A 42 7.58 4.07 -6.03
CA GLY A 42 7.42 4.58 -7.39
C GLY A 42 5.96 4.81 -7.78
N ILE A 43 5.10 3.82 -7.52
CA ILE A 43 3.66 3.91 -7.79
C ILE A 43 3.02 4.99 -6.92
N GLY A 44 3.42 5.12 -5.66
CA GLY A 44 2.91 6.15 -4.75
C GLY A 44 3.28 7.56 -5.19
N ALA A 45 4.52 7.77 -5.62
CA ALA A 45 4.99 9.06 -6.16
C ALA A 45 4.26 9.43 -7.46
N ILE A 46 4.07 8.47 -8.37
CA ILE A 46 3.31 8.68 -9.61
C ILE A 46 1.84 8.97 -9.29
N GLY A 47 1.23 8.25 -8.33
CA GLY A 47 -0.14 8.49 -7.88
C GLY A 47 -0.32 9.90 -7.30
N LEU A 48 0.63 10.35 -6.48
CA LEU A 48 0.66 11.71 -5.93
C LEU A 48 0.80 12.77 -7.04
N LEU A 49 1.69 12.53 -8.01
CA LEU A 49 1.91 13.43 -9.13
C LEU A 49 0.65 13.53 -10.02
N LEU A 50 0.02 12.40 -10.32
CA LEU A 50 -1.22 12.36 -11.10
C LEU A 50 -2.39 13.00 -10.35
N TRP A 51 -2.45 12.83 -9.03
CA TRP A 51 -3.42 13.53 -8.20
C TRP A 51 -3.20 15.04 -8.24
N PHE A 52 -1.97 15.51 -8.13
CA PHE A 52 -1.65 16.93 -8.21
C PHE A 52 -2.04 17.55 -9.57
N LEU A 53 -1.84 16.81 -10.66
CA LEU A 53 -2.13 17.29 -12.01
C LEU A 53 -3.61 17.23 -12.40
N LYS A 54 -4.34 16.19 -11.95
CA LYS A 54 -5.74 15.96 -12.38
C LYS A 54 -6.78 16.23 -11.30
N GLY A 55 -6.40 16.35 -10.04
CA GLY A 55 -7.30 16.56 -8.89
C GLY A 55 -8.23 15.38 -8.58
N ASP A 56 -8.16 14.29 -9.34
CA ASP A 56 -9.11 13.20 -9.26
C ASP A 56 -8.86 12.31 -8.02
N GLU A 57 -9.93 12.01 -7.27
CA GLU A 57 -9.81 11.35 -5.97
C GLU A 57 -9.24 9.93 -6.08
N ILE A 58 -9.40 9.28 -7.23
CA ILE A 58 -8.87 7.94 -7.50
C ILE A 58 -7.34 7.92 -7.32
N TYR A 59 -6.63 8.94 -7.79
CA TYR A 59 -5.18 9.01 -7.68
C TYR A 59 -4.72 9.24 -6.23
N LYS A 60 -5.52 9.95 -5.43
CA LYS A 60 -5.31 10.10 -3.98
C LYS A 60 -5.37 8.74 -3.27
N TYR A 61 -6.35 7.91 -3.60
CA TYR A 61 -6.46 6.55 -3.02
C TYR A 61 -5.34 5.62 -3.48
N ILE A 62 -4.89 5.73 -4.73
CA ILE A 62 -3.73 4.98 -5.25
C ILE A 62 -2.47 5.37 -4.48
N ALA A 63 -2.21 6.68 -4.31
CA ALA A 63 -1.06 7.16 -3.55
C ALA A 63 -1.09 6.69 -2.09
N LEU A 64 -2.25 6.78 -1.44
CA LEU A 64 -2.44 6.28 -0.08
C LEU A 64 -2.17 4.77 0.03
N GLY A 65 -2.74 3.97 -0.87
CA GLY A 65 -2.54 2.52 -0.89
C GLY A 65 -1.07 2.14 -1.08
N SER A 66 -0.37 2.83 -1.98
CA SER A 66 1.06 2.65 -2.21
C SER A 66 1.93 3.03 -1.01
N ILE A 67 1.60 4.10 -0.30
CA ILE A 67 2.31 4.50 0.93
C ILE A 67 2.11 3.44 2.01
N ILE A 68 0.88 2.95 2.18
CA ILE A 68 0.58 1.89 3.16
C ILE A 68 1.36 0.61 2.81
N LEU A 69 1.39 0.20 1.55
CA LEU A 69 2.22 -0.92 1.08
C LEU A 69 3.70 -0.68 1.39
N TYR A 70 4.22 0.49 1.03
CA TYR A 70 5.61 0.85 1.34
C TYR A 70 5.92 0.67 2.83
N PHE A 71 5.11 1.23 3.73
CA PHE A 71 5.32 1.07 5.17
C PHE A 71 5.20 -0.38 5.65
N LEU A 72 4.29 -1.16 5.08
CA LEU A 72 4.13 -2.58 5.41
C LEU A 72 5.41 -3.36 5.10
N PHE A 73 6.03 -3.11 3.95
CA PHE A 73 7.23 -3.83 3.50
C PHE A 73 8.53 -3.23 4.06
N TYR A 74 8.59 -1.92 4.26
CA TYR A 74 9.77 -1.22 4.82
C TYR A 74 10.07 -1.66 6.26
N ASN A 75 9.05 -1.76 7.10
CA ASN A 75 9.22 -2.20 8.49
C ASN A 75 9.64 -3.68 8.60
N TYR A 76 9.45 -4.46 7.54
CA TYR A 76 9.86 -5.87 7.50
C TYR A 76 11.35 -6.07 7.20
N ASP A 77 11.94 -5.21 6.36
CA ASP A 77 13.38 -5.24 6.09
C ASP A 77 14.16 -4.88 7.37
N SER A 78 13.66 -3.92 8.16
CA SER A 78 14.28 -3.48 9.41
C SER A 78 14.30 -4.51 10.56
N LYS A 79 13.49 -5.59 10.51
CA LYS A 79 13.47 -6.64 11.55
C LYS A 79 14.32 -7.87 11.22
N LYS A 80 14.94 -7.92 10.03
CA LYS A 80 15.91 -8.96 9.64
C LYS A 80 17.34 -8.42 9.54
N GLY A 81 17.56 -7.15 9.91
CA GLY A 81 18.88 -6.56 10.14
C GLY A 81 19.31 -6.73 11.58
#